data_AF-A0A409W6X0-F1
#
_entry.id   AF-A0A409W6X0-F1
#
_cell.length_a   1.000
_cell.length_b   1.000
_cell.length_c   1.000
_cell.angle_alpha   90.00
_cell.angle_beta   90.00
_cell.angle_gamma   90.00
#
_symmetry.space_group_name_H-M   'P 1'
#
loop_
_entity.id
_entity.type
_entity.pdbx_description
1 polymer ?
#
loop_
_entity_poly.entity_id
_entity_poly.type
_entity_poly.pdbx_seq_one_letter_code
_entity_poly.pdbx_strand_id
1 'polypeptide(L)'
;MHETRRLLEAAAALSTLLRNASIPHAFYGSILTAVLANAPLCDEIFCIVEGGQQQAHPFRRTRDAVSGSEDFTIVHSPWTDRLHVTYRRQIPAVEIEILPAGETGPRHLDTSTVMKLQNVPFLTVSEFIRAKLNSWVIRGSERDAQDISYVLIRYWNRVDINRITEQDMNLFVARNAAAAPAWASLRRKYGM
;
A
#
# COMPACT_ATOMS: atom_id res chain seq x y z
N MET A 1 -7.25 -15.16 11.34
CA MET A 1 -6.42 -15.43 10.14
C MET A 1 -7.25 -15.51 8.86
N HIS A 2 -8.57 -15.75 8.93
CA HIS A 2 -9.43 -15.83 7.74
C HIS A 2 -9.44 -14.56 6.89
N GLU A 3 -9.50 -13.38 7.52
CA GLU A 3 -9.61 -12.11 6.79
C GLU A 3 -8.34 -11.76 6.01
N THR A 4 -7.16 -11.78 6.66
CA THR A 4 -5.87 -11.55 5.98
C THR A 4 -5.63 -12.52 4.83
N ARG A 5 -6.00 -13.80 4.99
CA ARG A 5 -5.90 -14.79 3.91
C ARG A 5 -6.84 -14.48 2.74
N ARG A 6 -8.07 -14.05 3.04
CA ARG A 6 -9.08 -13.64 2.05
C ARG A 6 -8.57 -12.47 1.20
N LEU A 7 -8.01 -11.46 1.85
CA LEU A 7 -7.45 -10.28 1.17
C LEU A 7 -6.20 -10.62 0.36
N LEU A 8 -5.31 -11.48 0.89
CA LEU A 8 -4.13 -11.96 0.16
C LEU A 8 -4.50 -12.76 -1.10
N GLU A 9 -5.54 -13.59 -1.02
CA GLU A 9 -6.03 -14.34 -2.17
C GLU A 9 -6.56 -13.39 -3.25
N ALA A 10 -7.38 -12.40 -2.87
CA ALA A 10 -7.87 -11.36 -3.77
C ALA A 10 -6.71 -10.56 -4.41
N ALA A 11 -5.70 -10.20 -3.60
CA ALA A 11 -4.49 -9.51 -4.06
C ALA A 11 -3.70 -10.36 -5.06
N ALA A 12 -3.52 -11.64 -4.80
CA ALA A 12 -2.81 -12.56 -5.69
C ALA A 12 -3.54 -12.77 -7.01
N ALA A 13 -4.87 -12.88 -6.98
CA ALA A 13 -5.71 -13.01 -8.16
C ALA A 13 -5.63 -11.73 -9.02
N LEU A 14 -5.79 -10.55 -8.41
CA LEU A 14 -5.67 -9.26 -9.11
C LEU A 14 -4.24 -9.07 -9.66
N SER A 15 -3.23 -9.40 -8.86
CA SER A 15 -1.83 -9.30 -9.26
C SER A 15 -1.54 -10.11 -10.52
N THR A 16 -2.16 -11.28 -10.65
CA THR A 16 -1.98 -12.14 -11.83
C THR A 16 -2.56 -11.50 -13.09
N LEU A 17 -3.76 -10.91 -13.02
CA LEU A 17 -4.35 -10.17 -14.14
C LEU A 17 -3.47 -8.98 -14.55
N LEU A 18 -3.00 -8.20 -13.58
CA LEU A 18 -2.17 -7.02 -13.83
C LEU A 18 -0.79 -7.40 -14.41
N ARG A 19 -0.16 -8.48 -13.93
CA ARG A 19 1.09 -9.00 -14.49
C ARG A 19 0.91 -9.46 -15.94
N ASN A 20 -0.18 -10.17 -16.24
CA ASN A 20 -0.46 -10.64 -17.59
C ASN A 20 -0.66 -9.45 -18.57
N ALA A 21 -1.20 -8.33 -18.09
CA ALA A 21 -1.32 -7.09 -18.84
C ALA A 21 -0.06 -6.19 -18.78
N SER A 22 1.05 -6.67 -18.19
CA SER A 22 2.31 -5.94 -18.01
C SER A 22 2.13 -4.59 -17.30
N ILE A 23 1.26 -4.54 -16.29
CA ILE A 23 0.99 -3.34 -15.48
C ILE A 23 1.81 -3.43 -14.19
N PRO A 24 2.82 -2.57 -13.98
CA PRO A 24 3.50 -2.46 -12.70
C PRO A 24 2.51 -2.04 -11.61
N HIS A 25 2.53 -2.77 -10.50
CA HIS A 25 1.60 -2.54 -9.40
C HIS A 25 2.20 -2.98 -8.07
N ALA A 26 1.68 -2.42 -6.98
CA ALA A 26 2.05 -2.78 -5.63
C ALA A 26 0.86 -2.60 -4.68
N PHE A 27 0.68 -3.55 -3.77
CA PHE A 27 -0.35 -3.47 -2.73
C PHE A 27 0.14 -2.65 -1.54
N TYR A 28 -0.77 -1.90 -0.92
CA TYR A 28 -0.55 -1.20 0.35
C TYR A 28 -1.85 -1.15 1.17
N GLY A 29 -1.78 -0.59 2.38
CA GLY A 29 -2.86 -0.53 3.36
C GLY A 29 -2.56 -1.39 4.57
N SER A 30 -3.50 -1.46 5.51
CA SER A 30 -3.33 -2.27 6.74
C SER A 30 -3.12 -3.77 6.48
N ILE A 31 -3.38 -4.26 5.27
CA ILE A 31 -3.02 -5.64 4.89
C ILE A 31 -1.52 -5.90 5.02
N LEU A 32 -0.67 -4.92 4.72
CA LEU A 32 0.78 -5.10 4.81
C LEU A 32 1.19 -5.39 6.26
N THR A 33 0.68 -4.62 7.21
CA THR A 33 0.96 -4.82 8.64
C THR A 33 0.34 -6.09 9.16
N ALA A 34 -0.88 -6.43 8.72
CA ALA A 34 -1.55 -7.68 9.08
C ALA A 34 -0.75 -8.91 8.61
N VAL A 35 -0.21 -8.90 7.39
CA VAL A 35 0.63 -9.97 6.85
C VAL A 35 1.95 -10.08 7.60
N LEU A 36 2.63 -8.96 7.86
CA LEU A 36 3.90 -8.94 8.61
C LEU A 36 3.74 -9.37 10.07
N ALA A 37 2.61 -9.03 10.69
CA ALA A 37 2.30 -9.37 12.08
C ALA A 37 1.68 -10.77 12.24
N ASN A 38 1.34 -11.45 11.14
CA ASN A 38 0.46 -12.62 11.16
C ASN A 38 -0.86 -12.35 11.94
N ALA A 39 -1.37 -11.13 11.83
CA ALA A 39 -2.54 -10.67 12.56
C ALA A 39 -3.83 -10.98 11.77
N PRO A 40 -4.96 -11.25 12.48
CA PRO A 40 -6.21 -11.64 11.85
C PRO A 40 -7.06 -10.46 11.36
N LEU A 41 -6.76 -9.22 11.74
CA LEU A 41 -7.59 -8.04 11.51
C LEU A 41 -6.95 -7.13 10.47
N CYS A 42 -7.65 -6.96 9.36
CA CYS A 42 -7.31 -6.03 8.29
C CYS A 42 -8.59 -5.49 7.70
N ASP A 43 -8.67 -4.17 7.54
CA ASP A 43 -9.89 -3.50 7.14
C ASP A 43 -9.80 -2.89 5.74
N GLU A 44 -8.58 -2.75 5.22
CA GLU A 44 -8.32 -2.04 3.97
C GLU A 44 -7.19 -2.68 3.15
N ILE A 45 -7.43 -2.77 1.85
CA ILE A 45 -6.46 -3.15 0.84
C ILE A 45 -6.57 -2.16 -0.32
N PHE A 46 -5.41 -1.66 -0.73
CA PHE A 46 -5.27 -0.81 -1.89
C PHE A 46 -4.25 -1.41 -2.84
N CYS A 47 -4.38 -1.11 -4.13
CA CYS A 47 -3.42 -1.48 -5.15
C CYS A 47 -3.01 -0.22 -5.92
N ILE A 48 -1.74 0.15 -5.81
CA ILE A 48 -1.16 1.25 -6.58
C ILE A 48 -0.75 0.70 -7.93
N VAL A 49 -1.14 1.37 -9.00
CA VAL A 49 -0.81 1.00 -10.38
C VAL A 49 -0.06 2.13 -11.08
N GLU A 50 0.98 1.79 -11.83
CA GLU A 50 1.64 2.78 -12.69
C GLU A 50 0.79 3.11 -13.91
N GLY A 51 0.54 4.41 -14.10
CA GLY A 51 0.01 4.94 -15.35
C GLY A 51 1.02 4.73 -16.49
N GLY A 52 0.53 4.40 -17.69
CA GLY A 52 1.39 4.40 -18.87
C GLY A 52 1.87 5.83 -19.19
N GLN A 53 3.15 6.01 -19.54
CA GLN A 53 3.77 7.33 -19.77
C GLN A 53 3.08 8.22 -20.84
N GLN A 54 2.11 7.68 -21.58
CA GLN A 54 1.40 8.38 -22.67
C GLN A 54 -0.14 8.29 -22.57
N GLN A 55 -0.71 7.85 -21.43
CA GLN A 55 -2.15 7.69 -21.31
C GLN A 55 -2.80 8.82 -20.52
N ALA A 56 -3.90 9.35 -21.05
CA ALA A 56 -4.68 10.42 -20.43
C ALA A 56 -5.42 9.99 -19.15
N HIS A 57 -5.61 8.68 -18.91
CA HIS A 57 -6.38 8.16 -17.78
C HIS A 57 -5.61 7.08 -17.02
N PRO A 58 -5.35 7.24 -15.71
CA PRO A 58 -4.48 6.35 -14.95
C PRO A 58 -4.99 4.90 -14.89
N PHE A 59 -6.32 4.73 -14.86
CA PHE A 59 -6.95 3.43 -14.64
C PHE A 59 -7.32 2.65 -15.90
N ARG A 60 -7.11 3.17 -17.11
CA ARG A 60 -7.60 2.53 -18.35
C ARG A 60 -7.04 1.11 -18.51
N ARG A 61 -5.73 0.93 -18.34
CA ARG A 61 -5.09 -0.38 -18.45
C ARG A 61 -5.60 -1.38 -17.42
N THR A 62 -5.83 -0.92 -16.19
CA THR A 62 -6.42 -1.75 -15.13
C THR A 62 -7.82 -2.19 -15.49
N ARG A 63 -8.64 -1.29 -16.06
CA ARG A 63 -9.98 -1.63 -16.55
C ARG A 63 -9.94 -2.70 -17.64
N ASP A 64 -9.08 -2.51 -18.62
CA ASP A 64 -8.93 -3.43 -19.75
C ASP A 64 -8.45 -4.82 -19.25
N ALA A 65 -7.45 -4.85 -18.36
CA ALA A 65 -6.89 -6.08 -17.79
C ALA A 65 -7.90 -6.90 -16.97
N VAL A 66 -8.85 -6.24 -16.31
CA VAL A 66 -9.84 -6.89 -15.44
C VAL A 66 -11.14 -7.22 -16.19
N SER A 67 -11.43 -6.56 -17.32
CA SER A 67 -12.68 -6.69 -18.07
C SER A 67 -13.04 -8.12 -18.52
N GLY A 68 -12.06 -8.99 -18.73
CA GLY A 68 -12.27 -10.38 -19.13
C GLY A 68 -12.38 -11.38 -17.97
N SER A 69 -12.35 -10.93 -16.72
CA SER A 69 -12.38 -11.82 -15.56
C SER A 69 -13.79 -11.99 -14.99
N GLU A 70 -14.23 -13.23 -14.82
CA GLU A 70 -15.51 -13.54 -14.16
C GLU A 70 -15.48 -13.30 -12.64
N ASP A 71 -14.30 -13.44 -12.03
CA ASP A 71 -14.11 -13.31 -10.58
C ASP A 71 -14.08 -11.85 -10.09
N PHE A 72 -13.95 -10.89 -11.00
CA PHE A 72 -13.74 -9.48 -10.67
C PHE A 72 -14.77 -8.58 -11.34
N THR A 73 -15.20 -7.56 -10.60
CA THR A 73 -15.99 -6.47 -11.17
C THR A 73 -15.41 -5.13 -10.83
N ILE A 74 -15.64 -4.16 -11.71
CA ILE A 74 -15.06 -2.82 -11.60
C ILE A 74 -16.17 -1.81 -11.38
N VAL A 75 -15.98 -0.94 -10.40
CA VAL A 75 -16.79 0.24 -10.16
C VAL A 75 -15.88 1.45 -10.26
N HIS A 76 -16.19 2.35 -11.19
CA HIS A 76 -15.50 3.64 -11.29
C HIS A 76 -16.37 4.70 -10.63
N SER A 77 -15.84 5.41 -9.64
CA SER A 77 -16.51 6.52 -8.96
C SER A 77 -16.14 7.84 -9.63
N PRO A 78 -17.00 8.44 -10.47
CA PRO A 78 -16.63 9.61 -11.26
C PRO A 78 -16.37 10.86 -10.40
N TRP A 79 -16.93 10.92 -9.20
CA TRP A 79 -16.81 12.09 -8.31
C TRP A 79 -15.52 12.12 -7.50
N THR A 80 -14.93 10.94 -7.25
CA THR A 80 -13.71 10.82 -6.46
C THR A 80 -12.50 10.45 -7.30
N ASP A 81 -12.71 10.22 -8.60
CA ASP A 81 -11.73 9.68 -9.54
C ASP A 81 -11.02 8.43 -8.97
N ARG A 82 -11.82 7.55 -8.36
CA ARG A 82 -11.35 6.30 -7.75
C ARG A 82 -11.90 5.11 -8.50
N LEU A 83 -11.03 4.13 -8.74
CA LEU A 83 -11.41 2.86 -9.33
C LEU A 83 -11.43 1.78 -8.23
N HIS A 84 -12.56 1.10 -8.09
CA HIS A 84 -12.74 0.01 -7.15
C HIS A 84 -12.85 -1.31 -7.92
N VAL A 85 -12.11 -2.31 -7.48
CA VAL A 85 -12.13 -3.66 -8.02
C VAL A 85 -12.64 -4.61 -6.95
N THR A 86 -13.78 -5.25 -7.21
CA THR A 86 -14.43 -6.18 -6.27
C THR A 86 -14.14 -7.62 -6.70
N TYR A 87 -13.48 -8.39 -5.86
CA TYR A 87 -13.27 -9.83 -6.00
C TYR A 87 -14.44 -10.60 -5.39
N ARG A 88 -15.11 -11.43 -6.18
CA ARG A 88 -16.40 -12.06 -5.84
C ARG A 88 -16.32 -13.53 -5.46
N ARG A 89 -15.18 -14.18 -5.65
CA ARG A 89 -15.00 -15.61 -5.33
C ARG A 89 -15.04 -15.90 -3.82
N GLN A 90 -14.81 -14.88 -2.99
CA GLN A 90 -14.86 -14.97 -1.54
C GLN A 90 -16.13 -14.34 -0.99
N ILE A 91 -16.59 -14.84 0.16
CA ILE A 91 -17.75 -14.29 0.89
C ILE A 91 -17.28 -13.85 2.29
N PRO A 92 -17.45 -12.58 2.69
CA PRO A 92 -17.97 -11.48 1.85
C PRO A 92 -17.05 -11.18 0.66
N ALA A 93 -17.50 -10.38 -0.30
CA ALA A 93 -16.65 -9.94 -1.41
C ALA A 93 -15.50 -9.06 -0.89
N VAL A 94 -14.36 -9.08 -1.57
CA VAL A 94 -13.21 -8.21 -1.22
C VAL A 94 -13.22 -7.01 -2.15
N GLU A 95 -13.25 -5.82 -1.59
CA GLU A 95 -13.07 -4.59 -2.34
C GLU A 95 -11.62 -4.14 -2.27
N ILE A 96 -11.03 -3.88 -3.43
CA ILE A 96 -9.66 -3.36 -3.59
C ILE A 96 -9.78 -2.02 -4.27
N GLU A 97 -9.39 -0.97 -3.56
CA GLU A 97 -9.31 0.36 -4.17
C GLU A 97 -8.00 0.48 -4.97
N ILE A 98 -8.11 0.94 -6.20
CA ILE A 98 -6.98 1.13 -7.11
C ILE A 98 -6.59 2.60 -7.11
N LEU A 99 -5.30 2.85 -6.87
CA LEU A 99 -4.74 4.19 -6.80
C LEU A 99 -3.66 4.42 -7.86
N PRO A 100 -3.51 5.64 -8.37
CA PRO A 100 -2.48 5.95 -9.34
C PRO A 100 -1.13 6.18 -8.65
N ALA A 101 -0.08 5.57 -9.19
CA ALA A 101 1.30 5.80 -8.78
C ALA A 101 1.67 7.28 -8.97
N GLY A 102 2.45 7.81 -8.02
CA GLY A 102 2.89 9.21 -8.03
C GLY A 102 1.91 10.19 -7.39
N GLU A 103 0.60 9.90 -7.39
CA GLU A 103 -0.36 10.57 -6.51
C GLU A 103 -0.37 9.89 -5.14
N THR A 104 -0.48 8.55 -5.14
CA THR A 104 -0.26 7.74 -3.94
C THR A 104 1.00 6.89 -4.10
N GLY A 105 1.84 6.92 -3.05
CA GLY A 105 3.10 6.20 -3.05
C GLY A 105 4.09 6.71 -4.11
N PRO A 106 5.01 5.86 -4.57
CA PRO A 106 6.05 6.26 -5.51
C PRO A 106 5.52 6.32 -6.94
N ARG A 107 6.17 7.13 -7.79
CA ARG A 107 5.85 7.26 -9.22
C ARG A 107 6.19 6.01 -10.03
N HIS A 108 7.25 5.31 -9.62
CA HIS A 108 7.74 4.10 -10.25
C HIS A 108 7.70 2.93 -9.26
N LEU A 109 7.17 1.80 -9.71
CA LEU A 109 6.97 0.55 -9.00
C LEU A 109 7.98 -0.46 -9.54
N ASP A 110 9.20 -0.34 -9.03
CA ASP A 110 10.37 -1.15 -9.38
C ASP A 110 10.93 -1.87 -8.15
N THR A 111 12.10 -2.50 -8.29
CA THR A 111 12.75 -3.25 -7.20
C THR A 111 13.18 -2.39 -6.01
N SER A 112 13.23 -1.06 -6.15
CA SER A 112 13.56 -0.13 -5.07
C SER A 112 12.33 0.30 -4.27
N THR A 113 11.13 0.19 -4.85
CA THR A 113 9.87 0.66 -4.26
C THR A 113 8.92 -0.47 -3.91
N VAL A 114 9.11 -1.66 -4.50
CA VAL A 114 8.29 -2.84 -4.32
C VAL A 114 9.08 -4.00 -3.72
N MET A 115 8.49 -4.70 -2.76
CA MET A 115 8.95 -5.98 -2.21
C MET A 115 7.93 -7.08 -2.48
N LYS A 116 8.35 -8.35 -2.46
CA LYS A 116 7.42 -9.48 -2.59
C LYS A 116 7.13 -10.09 -1.23
N LEU A 117 5.84 -10.21 -0.89
CA LEU A 117 5.37 -11.02 0.24
C LEU A 117 4.44 -12.09 -0.32
N GLN A 118 4.75 -13.36 -0.07
CA GLN A 118 3.96 -14.50 -0.57
C GLN A 118 3.66 -14.41 -2.09
N ASN A 119 4.65 -14.02 -2.89
CA ASN A 119 4.55 -13.80 -4.35
C ASN A 119 3.59 -12.68 -4.82
N VAL A 120 3.10 -11.85 -3.89
CA VAL A 120 2.32 -10.64 -4.18
C VAL A 120 3.23 -9.41 -4.02
N PRO A 121 3.22 -8.45 -4.96
CA PRO A 121 4.04 -7.24 -4.87
C PRO A 121 3.42 -6.25 -3.88
N PHE A 122 4.15 -5.88 -2.85
CA PHE A 122 3.77 -4.86 -1.85
C PHE A 122 4.74 -3.68 -1.93
N LEU A 123 4.32 -2.50 -1.48
CA LEU A 123 5.28 -1.42 -1.23
C LEU A 123 6.37 -1.88 -0.24
N THR A 124 7.59 -1.39 -0.43
CA THR A 124 8.64 -1.55 0.58
C THR A 124 8.23 -0.91 1.91
N VAL A 125 8.90 -1.31 2.99
CA VAL A 125 8.73 -0.72 4.33
C VAL A 125 8.84 0.81 4.29
N SER A 126 9.81 1.35 3.54
CA SER A 126 10.02 2.79 3.38
C SER A 126 8.84 3.48 2.68
N GLU A 127 8.40 2.94 1.55
CA GLU A 127 7.29 3.50 0.77
C GLU A 127 5.95 3.36 1.48
N PHE A 128 5.77 2.28 2.23
CA PHE A 128 4.62 2.10 3.11
C PHE A 128 4.55 3.20 4.17
N ILE A 129 5.64 3.43 4.91
CA ILE A 129 5.70 4.50 5.93
C ILE A 129 5.44 5.85 5.27
N ARG A 130 6.11 6.16 4.16
CA ARG A 130 5.92 7.43 3.42
C ARG A 130 4.46 7.65 3.04
N ALA A 131 3.81 6.67 2.40
CA ALA A 131 2.43 6.79 1.95
C ALA A 131 1.44 6.95 3.11
N LYS A 132 1.61 6.16 4.18
CA LYS A 132 0.78 6.24 5.39
C LYS A 132 1.01 7.54 6.16
N LEU A 133 2.25 8.01 6.26
CA LEU A 133 2.60 9.26 6.94
C LEU A 133 1.96 10.46 6.25
N ASN A 134 2.03 10.55 4.92
CA ASN A 134 1.38 11.61 4.15
C ASN A 134 -0.14 11.64 4.42
N SER A 135 -0.78 10.48 4.42
CA SER A 135 -2.19 10.32 4.77
C SER A 135 -2.49 10.74 6.21
N TRP A 136 -1.65 10.33 7.15
CA TRP A 136 -1.79 10.61 8.58
C TRP A 136 -1.63 12.10 8.90
N VAL A 137 -0.69 12.81 8.26
CA VAL A 137 -0.50 14.25 8.47
C VAL A 137 -1.77 15.03 8.16
N ILE A 138 -2.52 14.59 7.14
CA ILE A 138 -3.77 15.24 6.72
C ILE A 138 -4.94 14.85 7.64
N ARG A 139 -5.08 13.57 7.97
CA ARG A 139 -6.31 13.03 8.61
C ARG A 139 -6.17 12.72 10.10
N GLY A 140 -4.96 12.57 10.62
CA GLY A 140 -4.69 12.18 12.01
C GLY A 140 -5.22 10.79 12.37
N SER A 141 -5.35 9.88 11.40
CA SER A 141 -5.97 8.57 11.61
C SER A 141 -5.19 7.71 12.62
N GLU A 142 -5.85 7.27 13.69
CA GLU A 142 -5.25 6.39 14.70
C GLU A 142 -4.77 5.07 14.07
N ARG A 143 -5.50 4.56 13.07
CA ARG A 143 -5.12 3.32 12.37
C ARG A 143 -3.81 3.50 11.59
N ASP A 144 -3.65 4.62 10.90
CA ASP A 144 -2.40 4.93 10.21
C ASP A 144 -1.25 5.08 11.22
N ALA A 145 -1.51 5.66 12.40
CA ALA A 145 -0.51 5.78 13.45
C ALA A 145 -0.05 4.42 14.01
N GLN A 146 -0.99 3.50 14.23
CA GLN A 146 -0.68 2.13 14.64
C GLN A 146 0.15 1.39 13.59
N ASP A 147 -0.24 1.50 12.32
CA ASP A 147 0.47 0.87 11.21
C ASP A 147 1.89 1.41 11.06
N ILE A 148 2.07 2.74 11.05
CA ILE A 148 3.38 3.40 10.95
C ILE A 148 4.24 3.00 12.15
N SER A 149 3.70 3.07 13.37
CA SER A 149 4.44 2.71 14.59
C SER A 149 4.86 1.25 14.58
N TYR A 150 3.97 0.34 14.20
CA TYR A 150 4.27 -1.09 14.09
C TYR A 150 5.44 -1.34 13.14
N VAL A 151 5.37 -0.76 11.94
CA VAL A 151 6.38 -0.98 10.90
C VAL A 151 7.70 -0.33 11.27
N LEU A 152 7.67 0.92 11.74
CA LEU A 152 8.87 1.65 12.14
C LEU A 152 9.59 0.94 13.29
N ILE A 153 8.88 0.56 14.36
CA ILE A 153 9.49 -0.08 15.53
C ILE A 153 10.19 -1.41 15.16
N ARG A 154 9.56 -2.22 14.31
CA ARG A 154 10.07 -3.57 13.98
C ARG A 154 11.06 -3.60 12.83
N TYR A 155 10.96 -2.66 11.90
CA TYR A 155 11.66 -2.71 10.63
C TYR A 155 12.45 -1.43 10.32
N TRP A 156 12.70 -0.55 11.31
CA TRP A 156 13.48 0.69 11.12
C TRP A 156 14.81 0.44 10.39
N ASN A 157 15.47 -0.68 10.65
CA ASN A 157 16.75 -1.02 10.03
C ASN A 157 16.67 -1.23 8.50
N ARG A 158 15.46 -1.49 7.97
CA ARG A 158 15.15 -1.63 6.54
C ARG A 158 14.57 -0.36 5.92
N VAL A 159 14.33 0.68 6.71
CA VAL A 159 13.82 1.97 6.23
C VAL A 159 14.97 2.76 5.60
N ASP A 160 14.67 3.35 4.45
CA ASP A 160 15.48 4.37 3.80
C ASP A 160 15.00 5.74 4.25
N ILE A 161 15.78 6.41 5.10
CA ILE A 161 15.41 7.69 5.69
C ILE A 161 15.18 8.77 4.62
N ASN A 162 15.87 8.69 3.48
CA ASN A 162 15.78 9.69 2.41
C ASN A 162 14.42 9.70 1.70
N ARG A 163 13.61 8.64 1.89
CA ARG A 163 12.25 8.55 1.35
C ARG A 163 11.21 9.18 2.28
N ILE A 164 11.56 9.43 3.54
CA ILE A 164 10.66 9.93 4.58
C ILE A 164 10.90 11.43 4.79
N THR A 165 9.82 12.22 4.79
CA THR A 165 9.91 13.64 5.16
C THR A 165 10.22 13.75 6.66
N GLU A 166 11.41 14.27 7.01
CA GLU A 166 11.83 14.40 8.41
C GLU A 166 10.88 15.27 9.23
N GLN A 167 10.37 16.36 8.66
CA GLN A 167 9.40 17.23 9.34
C GLN A 167 8.13 16.48 9.76
N ASP A 168 7.54 15.72 8.83
CA ASP A 168 6.33 14.95 9.09
C ASP A 168 6.58 13.82 10.10
N MET A 169 7.74 13.16 10.01
CA MET A 169 8.10 12.11 10.96
C MET A 169 8.37 12.68 12.36
N ASN A 170 8.99 13.85 12.47
CA ASN A 170 9.19 14.54 13.75
C ASN A 170 7.84 14.92 14.39
N LEU A 171 6.89 15.42 13.59
CA LEU A 171 5.52 15.64 14.05
C LEU A 171 4.85 14.34 14.49
N PHE A 172 5.05 13.26 13.74
CA PHE A 172 4.51 11.94 14.05
C PHE A 172 5.01 11.41 15.39
N VAL A 173 6.32 11.39 15.64
CA VAL A 173 6.90 10.87 16.88
C VAL A 173 6.58 11.74 18.08
N ALA A 174 6.38 13.05 17.89
CA ALA A 174 5.93 13.94 18.97
C ALA A 174 4.52 13.57 19.48
N ARG A 175 3.66 13.07 18.59
CA ARG A 175 2.31 12.59 18.95
C ARG A 175 2.28 11.10 19.32
N ASN A 176 3.23 10.31 18.84
CA ASN A 176 3.32 8.87 19.02
C ASN A 176 4.66 8.49 19.64
N ALA A 177 4.84 8.78 20.92
CA ALA A 177 6.13 8.67 21.62
C ALA A 177 6.76 7.26 21.55
N ALA A 178 5.94 6.20 21.43
CA ALA A 178 6.43 4.83 21.27
C ALA A 178 7.30 4.62 20.02
N ALA A 179 7.10 5.43 18.97
CA ALA A 179 7.88 5.36 17.74
C ALA A 179 9.22 6.12 17.81
N ALA A 180 9.40 7.01 18.80
CA ALA A 180 10.57 7.87 18.91
C ALA A 180 11.91 7.12 19.01
N PRO A 181 12.05 6.02 19.78
CA PRO A 181 13.32 5.28 19.85
C PRO A 181 13.73 4.67 18.51
N ALA A 182 12.76 4.19 17.73
CA ALA A 182 13.00 3.61 16.42
C ALA A 182 13.41 4.69 15.41
N TRP A 183 12.76 5.86 15.45
CA TRP A 183 13.15 7.01 14.64
C TRP A 183 14.56 7.51 14.98
N ALA A 184 14.90 7.63 16.26
CA ALA A 184 16.24 8.03 16.69
C ALA A 184 17.32 7.03 16.23
N SER A 185 17.00 5.73 16.28
CA SER A 185 17.91 4.67 15.80
C SER A 185 18.12 4.75 14.29
N LEU A 186 17.06 5.04 13.54
CA LEU A 186 17.13 5.26 12.10
C LEU A 186 17.98 6.48 11.75
N ARG A 187 17.76 7.63 12.41
CA ARG A 187 18.60 8.83 12.21
C ARG A 187 20.08 8.55 12.47
N ARG A 188 20.39 7.87 13.58
CA ARG A 188 21.77 7.49 13.93
C ARG A 188 22.43 6.62 12.87
N LYS A 189 21.69 5.67 12.26
CA LYS A 189 22.18 4.82 11.16
C LYS A 189 22.64 5.65 9.95
N TYR A 190 22.03 6.80 9.72
CA TYR A 190 22.35 7.71 8.61
C TYR A 190 23.22 8.92 9.02
N GLY A 191 23.71 8.97 10.27
CA GLY A 191 24.57 10.05 10.75
C GLY A 191 23.83 11.37 11.02
N MET A 192 22.52 11.32 11.25
CA MET A 192 21.65 12.47 11.55
C MET A 192 21.30 12.58 13.03
#